data_AF-A0A8C3NQP9-F1
#
_entry.id   AF-A0A8C3NQP9-F1
#
_cell.length_a   1.000
_cell.length_b   1.000
_cell.length_c   1.000
_cell.angle_alpha   90.00
_cell.angle_beta   90.00
_cell.angle_gamma   90.00
#
_symmetry.space_group_name_H-M   'P 1'
#
loop_
_entity.id
_entity.type
_entity.pdbx_description
1 polymer ?
#
loop_
_entity_poly.entity_id
_entity_poly.type
_entity_poly.pdbx_seq_one_letter_code
_entity_poly.pdbx_strand_id
1 'polypeptide(L)' 'MAAEPVKVAVRCRPLSGQEAALGHGAIVGGDGSRGRCLVRNPAGPAEPPRQFSFDGMNFKVPPT' A
#
# COMPACT_ATOMS: atom_id res chain seq x y z
N MET A 1 -14.95 31.95 -1.45
CA MET A 1 -13.94 31.35 -2.34
C MET A 1 -13.82 29.89 -1.93
N ALA A 2 -14.25 28.94 -2.77
CA ALA A 2 -14.07 27.52 -2.48
C ALA A 2 -12.67 27.09 -2.95
N ALA A 3 -11.87 26.55 -2.04
CA ALA A 3 -10.55 26.02 -2.37
C ALA A 3 -10.69 24.55 -2.80
N GLU A 4 -10.07 24.19 -3.92
CA GLU A 4 -9.99 22.80 -4.35
C GLU A 4 -8.86 22.08 -3.60
N PRO A 5 -9.09 20.87 -3.08
CA PRO A 5 -8.04 20.11 -2.42
C PRO A 5 -7.01 19.59 -3.43
N VAL A 6 -5.74 19.55 -3.02
CA VAL A 6 -4.68 18.88 -3.78
C VAL A 6 -4.97 17.39 -3.80
N LYS A 7 -5.02 16.80 -5.00
CA LYS A 7 -5.20 15.37 -5.17
C LYS A 7 -3.89 14.63 -4.90
N VAL A 8 -3.95 13.57 -4.10
CA VAL A 8 -2.80 12.75 -3.72
C VAL A 8 -3.06 11.30 -4.12
N ALA A 9 -2.08 10.67 -4.77
CA ALA A 9 -2.16 9.27 -5.17
C ALA A 9 -0.93 8.48 -4.67
N VAL A 10 -1.15 7.19 -4.40
CA VAL A 10 -0.09 6.27 -3.96
C VAL A 10 0.11 5.15 -4.97
N ARG A 11 1.38 4.83 -5.26
CA ARG A 11 1.75 3.70 -6.11
C ARG A 11 2.70 2.78 -5.38
N CYS A 12 2.32 1.52 -5.25
CA CYS A 12 3.21 0.48 -4.76
C CYS A 12 3.74 -0.34 -5.93
N ARG A 13 5.07 -0.43 -6.03
CA ARG A 13 5.73 -1.33 -6.96
C ARG A 13 5.66 -2.77 -6.43
N PRO A 14 5.68 -3.78 -7.31
CA PRO A 14 6.02 -5.13 -6.90
C PRO A 14 7.39 -5.17 -6.22
N LEU A 15 7.58 -6.15 -5.34
CA LEU A 15 8.88 -6.48 -4.76
C LEU A 15 9.90 -6.70 -5.88
N SER A 16 11.09 -6.16 -5.72
CA SER A 16 12.22 -6.47 -6.59
C SER A 16 12.68 -7.92 -6.38
N GLY A 17 13.39 -8.48 -7.36
CA GLY A 17 13.98 -9.81 -7.23
C GLY A 17 14.96 -9.92 -6.06
N GLN A 18 15.68 -8.84 -5.74
CA GLN A 18 16.57 -8.79 -4.58
C GLN A 18 15.79 -8.85 -3.26
N GLU A 19 14.70 -8.08 -3.13
CA GLU A 19 13.86 -8.11 -1.92
C GLU A 19 13.26 -9.50 -1.70
N ALA A 20 12.78 -10.14 -2.78
CA ALA A 20 12.27 -11.51 -2.72
C ALA A 20 13.37 -12.52 -2.35
N ALA A 21 14.58 -12.38 -2.91
CA ALA A 21 15.71 -13.26 -2.62
C ALA A 21 16.19 -13.16 -1.15
N LEU A 22 16.03 -11.99 -0.53
CA LEU A 22 16.30 -11.76 0.89
C LEU A 22 15.15 -12.22 1.81
N GLY A 23 14.07 -12.79 1.24
CA GLY A 23 12.93 -13.29 1.99
C GLY A 23 12.01 -12.19 2.56
N HIS A 24 12.09 -10.95 2.03
CA HIS A 24 11.19 -9.89 2.46
C HIS A 24 9.77 -10.10 1.92
N GLY A 25 8.78 -10.02 2.80
CA GLY A 25 7.37 -10.10 2.45
C GLY A 25 6.74 -8.74 2.12
N ALA A 26 5.67 -8.75 1.34
CA ALA A 26 4.88 -7.55 1.10
C ALA A 26 4.05 -7.18 2.35
N ILE A 27 4.44 -6.09 3.02
CA ILE A 27 3.70 -5.55 4.19
C ILE A 27 2.68 -4.46 3.81
N VAL A 28 2.75 -3.98 2.57
CA VAL A 28 1.80 -3.03 2.02
C VAL A 28 0.73 -3.79 1.25
N GLY A 29 -0.53 -3.44 1.49
CA GLY A 29 -1.67 -3.93 0.73
C GLY A 29 -2.63 -2.78 0.45
N GLY A 30 -3.72 -3.04 -0.28
CA GLY A 30 -4.73 -2.03 -0.49
C GLY A 30 -5.77 -2.39 -1.52
N ASP A 31 -6.71 -1.47 -1.68
CA ASP A 31 -7.82 -1.54 -2.63
C ASP A 31 -7.70 -0.32 -3.56
N GLY A 32 -7.29 -0.57 -4.80
CA GLY A 32 -7.11 0.47 -5.82
C GLY A 32 -8.42 1.15 -6.23
N SER A 33 -9.55 0.44 -6.13
CA SER A 33 -10.89 0.98 -6.44
C SER A 33 -11.39 1.95 -5.37
N ARG A 34 -10.89 1.82 -4.13
CA ARG A 34 -11.27 2.64 -2.98
C ARG A 34 -10.19 3.62 -2.51
N GLY A 35 -9.04 3.68 -3.20
CA GLY A 35 -7.92 4.55 -2.80
C GLY A 35 -7.33 4.20 -1.43
N ARG A 36 -7.51 2.97 -0.95
CA ARG A 36 -7.18 2.57 0.42
C ARG A 36 -5.86 1.82 0.49
N CYS A 37 -4.90 2.35 1.24
CA CYS A 37 -3.61 1.73 1.51
C CYS A 37 -3.56 1.16 2.93
N LEU A 38 -2.95 0.00 3.09
CA LEU A 38 -2.77 -0.72 4.35
C LEU A 38 -1.29 -1.01 4.55
N VAL A 39 -0.75 -0.71 5.74
CA VAL A 39 0.64 -1.02 6.12
C VAL A 39 0.64 -1.87 7.39
N ARG A 40 1.19 -3.09 7.31
CA ARG A 40 1.29 -4.04 8.42
C ARG A 40 2.60 -3.86 9.17
N ASN A 41 2.58 -4.01 10.50
CA ASN A 41 3.81 -4.06 11.30
C ASN A 41 4.44 -5.45 11.19
N PRO A 42 5.65 -5.60 10.60
CA PRO A 42 6.30 -6.92 10.53
C PRO A 42 6.69 -7.47 11.90
N ALA A 43 6.93 -6.62 12.90
CA ALA A 43 7.27 -7.04 14.27
C ALA A 43 6.06 -7.41 15.13
N GLY A 44 4.84 -7.10 14.67
CA GLY A 44 3.59 -7.31 15.39
C GLY A 44 2.48 -7.75 14.46
N PRO A 45 2.49 -8.99 13.95
CA PRO A 45 1.54 -9.47 12.94
C PRO A 45 0.09 -9.55 13.44
N ALA A 46 -0.10 -9.59 14.77
CA ALA A 46 -1.41 -9.53 15.41
C ALA A 46 -1.95 -8.10 15.54
N GLU A 47 -1.10 -7.08 15.38
CA GLU A 47 -1.55 -5.68 15.40
C GLU A 47 -2.34 -5.38 14.13
N PRO A 48 -3.42 -4.58 14.23
CA PRO A 48 -4.17 -4.18 13.06
C PRO A 48 -3.31 -3.32 12.11
N PRO A 49 -3.48 -3.46 10.78
CA PRO A 49 -2.75 -2.63 9.82
C PRO A 49 -3.12 -1.16 9.94
N ARG A 50 -2.14 -0.27 9.72
CA ARG A 50 -2.40 1.17 9.57
C ARG A 50 -3.09 1.43 8.24
N GLN A 51 -4.22 2.11 8.26
CA GLN A 51 -5.03 2.40 7.09
C GLN A 51 -4.94 3.88 6.69
N PHE A 52 -4.74 4.13 5.40
CA PHE A 52 -4.69 5.45 4.80
C PHE A 52 -5.61 5.52 3.58
N SER A 53 -6.21 6.68 3.33
CA SER A 53 -7.12 6.95 2.21
C SER A 53 -6.55 8.05 1.33
N PHE A 54 -6.58 7.84 0.02
CA PHE A 54 -6.04 8.73 -1.00
C PHE A 54 -7.03 8.89 -2.15
N ASP A 55 -6.86 9.93 -2.97
CA ASP A 55 -7.66 10.14 -4.17
C ASP A 55 -7.43 9.05 -5.24
N GLY A 56 -6.29 8.38 -5.18
CA GLY A 56 -5.99 7.24 -6.04
C GLY A 56 -4.96 6.28 -5.44
N MET A 57 -5.12 4.99 -5.72
CA MET A 57 -4.14 3.98 -5.36
C MET A 57 -3.89 3.01 -6.51
N ASN A 58 -2.62 2.78 -6.81
CA ASN A 58 -2.17 1.75 -7.73
C ASN A 58 -1.35 0.72 -6.97
N PHE A 59 -1.97 -0.43 -6.68
CA PHE A 59 -1.34 -1.57 -6.05
C PHE A 59 -1.40 -2.76 -7.00
N LYS A 60 -0.23 -3.24 -7.44
CA LYS A 60 -0.15 -4.50 -8.19
C LYS A 60 -0.05 -5.63 -7.18
N VAL A 61 -1.15 -6.37 -7.01
CA VAL A 61 -1.15 -7.63 -6.25
C VAL A 61 -0.14 -8.56 -6.90
N PRO A 62 0.82 -9.15 -6.15
CA PRO A 62 1.65 -10.21 -6.72
C PRO A 62 0.74 -11.36 -7.16
N PRO A 63 0.96 -11.98 -8.33
CA PRO A 63 0.24 -13.19 -8.70
C PRO A 63 0.55 -14.26 -7.64
N THR A 64 -0.50 -14.81 -7.05
CA THR A 64 -0.44 -16.00 -6.18
C THR A 64 0.16 -17.18 -6.89
#